data_AF-A0A8J6QX76-F1
#
_entry.id   AF-A0A8J6QX76-F1
#
_cell.length_a   1.000
_cell.length_b   1.000
_cell.length_c   1.000
_cell.angle_alpha   90.00
_cell.angle_beta   90.00
_cell.angle_gamma   90.00
#
_symmetry.space_group_name_H-M   'P 1'
#
loop_
_entity.id
_entity.type
_entity.pdbx_description
1 polymer ?
#
loop_
_entity_poly.entity_id
_entity_poly.type
_entity_poly.pdbx_seq_one_letter_code
_entity_poly.pdbx_strand_id
1 'polypeptide(L)' 'MLGELRRARGLTQLDVALELGVRESTFANWERGRDGSDVFFRIRKLCEVLSCSFEDLFEDSQSENS' A
#
# COMPACT_ATOMS: atom_id res chain seq x y z
N MET A 1 -1.72 -9.75 -6.95
CA MET A 1 -1.20 -8.36 -7.04
C MET A 1 -0.08 -8.05 -6.05
N LEU A 2 -0.33 -7.83 -4.74
CA LEU A 2 0.74 -7.51 -3.77
C LEU A 2 1.86 -8.56 -3.71
N GLY A 3 1.49 -9.84 -3.62
CA GLY A 3 2.47 -10.93 -3.60
C GLY A 3 3.26 -11.11 -4.89
N GLU A 4 2.71 -10.72 -6.05
CA GLU A 4 3.44 -10.77 -7.33
C GLU A 4 4.47 -9.64 -7.41
N LEU A 5 4.08 -8.42 -7.01
CA LEU A 5 4.98 -7.27 -6.96
C LEU A 5 6.15 -7.48 -6.00
N ARG A 6 5.86 -8.09 -4.85
CA ARG A 6 6.88 -8.45 -3.86
C ARG A 6 7.85 -9.49 -4.42
N ARG A 7 7.33 -10.58 -5.00
CA ARG A 7 8.16 -11.65 -5.60
C ARG A 7 8.99 -11.16 -6.78
N ALA A 8 8.45 -10.28 -7.62
CA ALA A 8 9.17 -9.67 -8.72
C ALA A 8 10.39 -8.84 -8.26
N ARG A 9 10.37 -8.36 -7.01
CA ARG A 9 11.48 -7.65 -6.37
C ARG A 9 12.37 -8.55 -5.50
N GLY A 10 12.13 -9.87 -5.48
CA GLY A 10 12.90 -10.82 -4.68
C GLY A 10 12.68 -10.71 -3.16
N LEU A 11 11.64 -10.00 -2.72
CA LEU A 11 11.37 -9.75 -1.30
C LEU A 11 10.53 -10.87 -0.68
N THR A 12 10.73 -11.15 0.61
CA THR A 12 9.89 -12.05 1.42
C THR A 12 8.75 -11.28 2.11
N GLN A 13 7.73 -11.99 2.63
CA GLN A 13 6.65 -11.33 3.41
C GLN A 13 7.22 -10.62 4.63
N LEU A 14 8.24 -11.20 5.27
CA LEU A 14 8.95 -10.61 6.39
C LEU A 14 9.69 -9.33 5.98
N ASP A 15 10.39 -9.30 4.85
CA ASP A 15 11.13 -8.11 4.40
C ASP A 15 10.20 -6.90 4.26
N VAL A 16 9.04 -7.09 3.62
CA VAL A 16 8.07 -6.01 3.45
C VAL A 16 7.41 -5.63 4.78
N ALA A 17 7.12 -6.61 5.64
CA ALA A 17 6.53 -6.35 6.94
C ALA A 17 7.48 -5.53 7.84
N LEU A 18 8.78 -5.83 7.81
CA LEU A 18 9.81 -5.09 8.55
C LEU A 18 9.92 -3.66 8.05
N GLU A 19 9.98 -3.45 6.72
CA GLU A 19 10.04 -2.12 6.12
C GLU A 19 8.83 -1.25 6.50
N LEU A 20 7.66 -1.86 6.59
CA LEU A 20 6.40 -1.18 6.95
C LEU A 20 6.14 -1.10 8.45
N GLY A 21 7.01 -1.67 9.30
CA GLY A 21 6.84 -1.69 10.75
C GLY A 21 5.63 -2.48 11.24
N VAL A 22 5.18 -3.49 10.49
CA VAL A 22 4.05 -4.36 10.83
C VAL A 22 4.50 -5.80 11.10
N ARG A 23 3.59 -6.62 11.63
CA ARG A 23 3.87 -8.07 11.79
C ARG A 23 3.80 -8.76 10.43
N GLU A 24 4.62 -9.80 10.23
CA GLU A 24 4.56 -10.63 9.02
C GLU A 24 3.14 -11.17 8.77
N SER A 25 2.45 -11.61 9.82
CA SER A 25 1.06 -12.09 9.74
C SER A 25 0.08 -11.01 9.26
N THR A 26 0.30 -9.75 9.62
CA THR A 26 -0.51 -8.61 9.17
C THR A 26 -0.34 -8.40 7.66
N PHE A 27 0.90 -8.34 7.18
CA PHE A 27 1.17 -8.21 5.74
C PHE A 27 0.65 -9.42 4.96
N ALA A 28 0.83 -10.63 5.51
CA ALA A 28 0.34 -11.85 4.90
C ALA A 28 -1.21 -11.92 4.85
N ASN A 29 -1.91 -11.23 5.74
CA ASN A 29 -3.36 -11.06 5.67
C ASN A 29 -3.75 -10.05 4.58
N TRP A 30 -3.03 -8.95 4.43
CA TRP A 30 -3.24 -7.99 3.33
C TRP A 30 -3.08 -8.65 1.96
N GLU A 31 -2.03 -9.47 1.77
CA GLU A 31 -1.83 -10.20 0.50
C GLU A 31 -2.99 -11.15 0.18
N ARG A 32 -3.69 -11.65 1.20
CA ARG A 32 -4.83 -12.57 1.06
C ARG A 32 -6.18 -11.84 1.01
N GLY A 33 -6.19 -10.50 1.02
CA GLY A 33 -7.43 -9.71 1.05
C GLY A 33 -8.19 -9.83 2.37
N ARG A 34 -7.52 -10.26 3.46
CA ARG A 34 -8.12 -10.34 4.80
C ARG A 34 -7.96 -8.99 5.53
N ASP A 35 -8.77 -8.79 6.56
CA ASP A 35 -8.76 -7.61 7.46
C ASP A 35 -9.09 -6.24 6.82
N GLY A 36 -9.94 -6.19 5.79
CA GLY A 36 -10.44 -4.91 5.26
C GLY A 36 -9.42 -4.13 4.42
N SER A 37 -8.38 -4.80 3.93
CA SER A 37 -7.40 -4.28 2.94
C SER A 37 -8.03 -3.85 1.60
N ASP A 38 -9.36 -3.98 1.46
CA ASP A 38 -10.21 -3.27 0.51
C ASP A 38 -9.87 -1.80 0.35
N VAL A 39 -9.28 -1.15 1.36
CA VAL A 39 -8.84 0.24 1.27
C VAL A 39 -7.93 0.49 0.06
N PHE A 40 -7.01 -0.42 -0.27
CA PHE A 40 -6.14 -0.27 -1.45
C PHE A 40 -6.96 -0.35 -2.76
N PHE A 41 -7.95 -1.26 -2.81
CA PHE A 41 -8.84 -1.39 -3.96
C PHE A 41 -9.80 -0.21 -4.09
N ARG A 42 -10.27 0.33 -2.96
CA ARG A 42 -11.11 1.54 -2.89
C ARG A 42 -10.33 2.77 -3.34
N ILE A 43 -9.09 2.94 -2.89
CA ILE A 43 -8.21 4.03 -3.33
C ILE A 43 -7.93 3.92 -4.82
N ARG A 44 -7.59 2.73 -5.33
CA ARG A 44 -7.41 2.53 -6.78
C ARG A 44 -8.67 2.92 -7.58
N LYS A 45 -9.85 2.50 -7.11
CA LYS A 45 -11.12 2.84 -7.74
C LYS A 45 -11.43 4.34 -7.63
N LEU A 46 -11.03 4.98 -6.53
CA LEU A 46 -11.15 6.42 -6.33
C LEU A 46 -10.29 7.19 -7.34
N CYS A 47 -9.02 6.80 -7.50
CA CYS A 47 -8.10 7.31 -8.52
C CYS A 47 -8.70 7.23 -9.93
N GLU A 48 -9.32 6.09 -10.28
CA GLU A 48 -10.00 5.92 -11.58
C GLU A 48 -11.18 6.89 -11.76
N VAL A 49 -12.00 7.07 -10.72
CA VAL A 49 -13.18 7.96 -10.77
C VAL A 49 -12.76 9.43 -10.85
N LEU A 50 -11.70 9.81 -10.12
CA LEU A 50 -11.21 11.18 -10.06
C LEU A 50 -10.21 11.50 -11.17
N SER A 51 -9.84 10.53 -12.01
CA SER A 51 -8.79 10.66 -13.03
C SER A 51 -7.48 11.20 -12.45
N CYS A 52 -7.10 10.71 -11.27
CA CYS A 52 -5.89 11.11 -10.56
C CYS A 52 -5.05 9.89 -10.17
N SER A 53 -3.78 10.12 -9.86
CA SER A 53 -2.84 9.14 -9.33
C SER A 53 -2.99 8.98 -7.81
N PHE A 54 -2.22 8.06 -7.22
CA PHE A 54 -2.21 7.92 -5.76
C PHE A 54 -1.56 9.15 -5.13
N GLU A 55 -0.53 9.69 -5.77
CA GLU A 55 0.25 10.85 -5.35
C GLU A 55 -0.64 12.11 -5.28
N ASP A 56 -1.56 12.27 -6.23
CA ASP A 56 -2.51 13.40 -6.24
C ASP A 56 -3.50 13.39 -5.06
N LEU A 57 -3.66 12.26 -4.37
CA LEU A 57 -4.54 12.15 -3.20
C LEU A 57 -3.89 12.61 -1.89
N PHE A 58 -2.56 12.77 -1.87
CA PHE A 58 -1.83 13.24 -0.71
C PHE A 58 -1.26 14.63 -1.02
N GLU A 59 -1.73 15.64 -0.31
CA GLU A 59 -0.97 16.88 -0.23
C GLU A 59 0.31 16.59 0.57
N ASP A 60 1.47 16.85 -0.03
CA ASP A 60 2.73 16.92 0.71
C ASP A 60 2.55 17.95 1.83
N SER A 61 2.38 17.48 3.06
CA SER A 61 2.40 18.33 4.25
C SER A 61 3.84 18.74 4.62
N GLN A 62 4.64 19.08 3.60
CA GLN A 62 5.89 19.82 3.77
C GLN A 62 5.60 21.30 3.53
N SER A 63 4.75 21.88 4.38
CA SER A 63 4.76 23.30 4.68
C SER A 63 5.37 23.51 6.06
N GLU A 64 6.65 23.14 6.21
CA GLU A 64 7.48 23.84 7.20
C GLU A 64 7.77 25.22 6.61
N ASN A 65 7.08 26.21 7.16
CA ASN A 65 7.27 27.63 6.89
C ASN A 65 8.76 28.01 7.03
N SER A 66 9.21 28.83 6.08
CA SER A 66 10.48 29.59 6.12
C SER A 66 10.68 30.39 7.40
#